data_AF-A0AAW2H0H5-F1
#
_entry.id   AF-A0AAW2H0H5-F1
#
_cell.length_a   1.000
_cell.length_b   1.000
_cell.length_c   1.000
_cell.angle_alpha   90.00
_cell.angle_beta   90.00
_cell.angle_gamma   90.00
#
_symmetry.space_group_name_H-M   'P 1'
#
loop_
_entity.id
_entity.type
_entity.pdbx_description
1 polymer ?
#
loop_
_entity_poly.entity_id
_entity_poly.type
_entity_poly.pdbx_seq_one_letter_code
_entity_poly.pdbx_strand_id
1 'polypeptide(L)'
;MRTIAHLPLKGDNYPIAWKKLRDTYDKPCYQLNLLLDKLAELQPIKVLNADSLDSRVKAIHLTFFAMRKLTQSDTDLIEALMCHRLLQTLDMETRKLWEEQLAYRESQTGSVRTETGGQSTAASPYPKMVDLVSWLNCRRDGLRSIKGCGTIERSCVKTSLKGKAARAFYAATKSLPSKIKRRCGLCSQEHFIGACPELKKKKSQGSTR
;
A
#
# COMPACT_ATOMS: atom_id res chain seq x y z
N MET A 1 17.34 -22.34 35.93
CA MET A 1 17.38 -23.67 35.27
C MET A 1 17.53 -24.78 36.33
N ARG A 2 16.44 -25.23 37.00
CA ARG A 2 16.52 -26.30 38.03
C ARG A 2 15.38 -27.34 38.01
N THR A 3 14.52 -27.35 36.99
CA THR A 3 13.27 -28.15 37.03
C THR A 3 13.39 -29.60 36.53
N ILE A 4 14.52 -30.00 35.94
CA ILE A 4 14.70 -31.35 35.34
C ILE A 4 15.80 -32.16 36.06
N ALA A 5 16.59 -31.52 36.93
CA ALA A 5 17.75 -32.15 37.57
C ALA A 5 17.43 -33.34 38.50
N HIS A 6 16.15 -33.52 38.86
CA HIS A 6 15.70 -34.56 39.79
C HIS A 6 14.98 -35.73 39.11
N LEU A 7 14.88 -35.78 37.78
CA LEU A 7 14.32 -36.96 37.11
C LEU A 7 15.40 -38.04 36.94
N PRO A 8 15.16 -39.28 37.41
CA PRO A 8 16.08 -40.38 37.18
C PRO A 8 16.20 -40.66 35.68
N LEU A 9 17.42 -40.86 35.19
CA LEU A 9 17.73 -41.16 33.78
C LEU A 9 17.29 -42.60 33.43
N LYS A 10 15.99 -42.82 33.26
CA LYS A 10 15.40 -44.02 32.66
C LYS A 10 14.65 -43.62 31.39
N GLY A 11 14.64 -44.47 30.36
CA GLY A 11 14.05 -44.17 29.05
C GLY A 11 12.58 -43.71 29.11
N ASP A 12 11.82 -44.24 30.06
CA ASP A 12 10.40 -43.92 30.28
C ASP A 12 10.16 -42.51 30.85
N ASN A 13 11.21 -41.84 31.35
CA ASN A 13 11.12 -40.51 31.92
C ASN A 13 11.31 -39.40 30.88
N TYR A 14 11.76 -39.73 29.67
CA TYR A 14 11.95 -38.75 28.60
C TYR A 14 10.63 -38.05 28.19
N PRO A 15 9.50 -38.76 27.96
CA PRO A 15 8.22 -38.13 27.63
C PRO A 15 7.71 -37.23 28.77
N ILE A 16 7.94 -37.63 30.02
CA ILE A 16 7.53 -36.91 31.22
C ILE A 16 8.37 -35.63 31.40
N ALA A 17 9.70 -35.74 31.24
CA ALA A 17 10.60 -34.59 31.25
C ALA A 17 10.25 -33.61 30.13
N TRP A 18 9.99 -34.12 28.92
CA TRP A 18 9.63 -33.30 27.77
C TRP A 18 8.28 -32.60 27.95
N LYS A 19 7.27 -33.30 28.47
CA LYS A 19 5.98 -32.69 28.84
C LYS A 19 6.17 -31.62 29.91
N LYS A 20 6.91 -31.89 30.98
CA LYS A 20 7.18 -30.93 32.06
C LYS A 20 7.95 -29.70 31.55
N LEU A 21 8.84 -29.88 30.59
CA LEU A 21 9.55 -28.79 29.93
C LEU A 21 8.59 -27.94 29.09
N ARG A 22 7.74 -28.57 28.26
CA ARG A 22 6.68 -27.86 27.52
C ARG A 22 5.71 -27.14 28.45
N ASP A 23 5.20 -27.77 29.49
CA ASP A 23 4.26 -27.13 30.43
C ASP A 23 4.89 -25.94 31.17
N THR A 24 6.20 -25.97 31.39
CA THR A 24 6.92 -24.88 32.07
C THR A 24 7.20 -23.69 31.13
N TYR A 25 7.54 -23.96 29.87
CA TYR A 25 8.10 -22.94 28.96
C TYR A 25 7.23 -22.62 27.74
N ASP A 26 6.34 -23.52 27.33
CA ASP A 26 5.40 -23.32 26.23
C ASP A 26 4.11 -22.68 26.74
N LYS A 27 4.23 -21.43 27.19
CA LYS A 27 3.11 -20.62 27.69
C LYS A 27 2.57 -19.74 26.55
N PRO A 28 1.52 -20.16 25.82
CA PRO A 28 1.03 -19.42 24.65
C PRO A 28 0.55 -18.01 25.00
N CYS A 29 -0.05 -17.81 26.19
CA CYS A 29 -0.46 -16.48 26.65
C CYS A 29 0.73 -15.52 26.82
N TYR A 30 1.86 -16.02 27.33
CA TYR A 30 3.07 -15.21 27.47
C TYR A 30 3.68 -14.87 26.10
N GLN A 31 3.72 -15.84 25.19
CA GLN A 31 4.17 -15.63 23.81
C GLN A 31 3.29 -14.61 23.07
N LEU A 32 1.97 -14.68 23.26
CA LEU A 32 1.03 -13.71 22.70
C LEU A 32 1.25 -12.30 23.26
N ASN A 33 1.38 -12.15 24.58
CA ASN A 33 1.64 -10.86 25.21
C ASN A 33 2.95 -10.25 24.69
N LEU A 34 4.01 -11.05 24.56
CA LEU A 34 5.28 -10.59 24.00
C LEU A 34 5.14 -10.09 22.55
N LEU A 35 4.30 -10.75 21.74
CA LEU A 35 4.02 -10.32 20.37
C LEU A 35 3.20 -9.02 20.34
N LEU A 36 2.23 -8.87 21.24
CA LEU A 36 1.43 -7.65 21.39
C LEU A 36 2.27 -6.47 21.89
N ASP A 37 3.17 -6.69 22.84
CA ASP A 37 4.09 -5.67 23.35
C ASP A 37 5.01 -5.16 22.23
N LYS A 38 5.64 -6.07 21.48
CA LYS A 38 6.45 -5.72 20.31
C LYS A 38 5.67 -4.91 19.28
N LEU A 39 4.39 -5.25 19.09
CA LEU A 39 3.51 -4.54 18.18
C LEU A 39 3.19 -3.13 18.70
N ALA A 40 2.93 -2.99 20.01
CA ALA A 40 2.66 -1.73 20.69
C ALA A 40 3.87 -0.78 20.76
N GLU A 41 5.08 -1.33 20.76
CA GLU A 41 6.33 -0.55 20.76
C GLU A 41 6.68 0.05 19.39
N LEU A 42 6.06 -0.42 18.29
CA LEU A 42 6.33 0.07 16.94
C LEU A 42 6.03 1.58 16.82
N GLN A 43 7.08 2.38 16.74
CA GLN A 43 6.97 3.83 16.53
C GLN A 43 6.66 4.18 15.07
N PRO A 44 5.89 5.27 14.81
CA PRO A 44 5.67 5.79 13.47
C PRO A 44 6.97 6.18 12.78
N ILE A 45 7.14 5.78 11.52
CA ILE A 45 8.29 6.18 10.71
C ILE A 45 8.10 7.64 10.28
N LYS A 46 9.08 8.51 10.58
CA LYS A 46 9.07 9.93 10.17
C LYS A 46 9.47 10.15 8.71
N VAL A 47 10.39 9.34 8.17
CA VAL A 47 10.84 9.39 6.77
C VAL A 47 10.95 7.98 6.23
N LEU A 48 10.17 7.66 5.20
CA LEU A 48 10.06 6.31 4.69
C LEU A 48 11.18 6.01 3.68
N ASN A 49 12.03 5.04 4.00
CA ASN A 49 12.95 4.42 3.06
C ASN A 49 12.43 3.03 2.66
N ALA A 50 12.72 2.60 1.43
CA ALA A 50 12.31 1.28 0.93
C ALA A 50 12.70 0.12 1.87
N ASP A 51 13.91 0.17 2.43
CA ASP A 51 14.41 -0.88 3.35
C ASP A 51 13.73 -0.83 4.73
N SER A 52 13.43 0.38 5.23
CA SER A 52 12.69 0.57 6.48
C SER A 52 11.23 0.12 6.37
N LEU A 53 10.60 0.33 5.21
CA LEU A 53 9.25 -0.14 4.92
C LEU A 53 9.22 -1.67 4.83
N ASP A 54 10.16 -2.26 4.08
CA ASP A 54 10.27 -3.71 3.90
C ASP A 54 10.45 -4.44 5.24
N SER A 55 11.40 -3.99 6.05
CA SER A 55 11.68 -4.57 7.37
C SER A 55 10.45 -4.53 8.27
N ARG A 56 9.65 -3.44 8.19
CA ARG A 56 8.47 -3.25 9.01
C ARG A 56 7.28 -4.09 8.57
N VAL A 57 7.02 -4.12 7.26
CA VAL A 57 5.99 -4.99 6.68
C VAL A 57 6.29 -6.45 7.04
N LYS A 58 7.54 -6.89 6.89
CA LYS A 58 7.97 -8.23 7.30
C LYS A 58 7.75 -8.48 8.80
N ALA A 59 8.15 -7.54 9.66
CA ALA A 59 7.99 -7.68 11.11
C ALA A 59 6.52 -7.84 11.52
N ILE A 60 5.62 -6.99 11.00
CA ILE A 60 4.19 -7.06 11.32
C ILE A 60 3.55 -8.31 10.72
N HIS A 61 3.92 -8.68 9.49
CA HIS A 61 3.43 -9.89 8.84
C HIS A 61 3.86 -11.15 9.59
N LEU A 62 5.13 -11.27 9.99
CA LEU A 62 5.61 -12.39 10.81
C LEU A 62 4.89 -12.46 12.17
N THR A 63 4.65 -11.30 12.78
CA THR A 63 3.91 -11.19 14.05
C THR A 63 2.46 -11.64 13.88
N PHE A 64 1.79 -11.23 12.80
CA PHE A 64 0.44 -11.71 12.43
C PHE A 64 0.38 -13.23 12.26
N PHE A 65 1.31 -13.82 11.51
CA PHE A 65 1.37 -15.27 11.31
C PHE A 65 1.59 -16.02 12.62
N ALA A 66 2.49 -15.52 13.47
CA ALA A 66 2.74 -16.10 14.79
C ALA A 66 1.49 -16.04 15.69
N MET A 67 0.81 -14.89 15.74
CA MET A 67 -0.43 -14.75 16.51
C MET A 67 -1.54 -15.64 15.98
N ARG A 68 -1.75 -15.69 14.67
CA ARG A 68 -2.75 -16.57 14.04
C ARG A 68 -2.53 -18.03 14.40
N LYS A 69 -1.27 -18.48 14.39
CA LYS A 69 -0.90 -19.85 14.77
C LYS A 69 -1.22 -20.14 16.24
N LEU A 70 -1.05 -19.15 17.12
CA LEU A 70 -1.27 -19.30 18.57
C LEU A 70 -2.75 -19.21 18.97
N THR A 71 -3.52 -18.32 18.35
CA THR A 71 -4.90 -18.07 18.78
C THR A 71 -5.92 -19.03 18.16
N GLN A 72 -5.66 -19.60 16.97
CA GLN A 72 -6.59 -20.50 16.24
C GLN A 72 -8.02 -19.92 16.05
N SER A 73 -8.24 -18.64 16.36
CA SER A 73 -9.53 -17.95 16.38
C SER A 73 -9.80 -17.16 15.09
N ASP A 74 -10.99 -16.55 15.05
CA ASP A 74 -11.46 -15.66 13.98
C ASP A 74 -10.37 -14.67 13.53
N THR A 75 -9.96 -14.85 12.28
CA THR A 75 -8.80 -14.18 11.70
C THR A 75 -9.10 -12.71 11.40
N ASP A 76 -10.36 -12.38 11.11
CA ASP A 76 -10.73 -11.09 10.53
C ASP A 76 -10.47 -9.91 11.46
N LEU A 77 -10.77 -10.03 12.76
CA LEU A 77 -10.49 -8.97 13.73
C LEU A 77 -8.99 -8.77 13.95
N ILE A 78 -8.24 -9.87 14.04
CA ILE A 78 -6.78 -9.82 14.19
C ILE A 78 -6.17 -9.18 12.94
N GLU A 79 -6.64 -9.56 11.76
CA GLU A 79 -6.19 -9.01 10.49
C GLU A 79 -6.47 -7.50 10.40
N ALA A 80 -7.68 -7.07 10.77
CA ALA A 80 -8.05 -5.66 10.81
C ALA A 80 -7.18 -4.86 11.80
N LEU A 81 -6.92 -5.41 13.00
CA LEU A 81 -6.07 -4.79 14.00
C LEU A 81 -4.63 -4.65 13.50
N MET A 82 -4.08 -5.68 12.86
CA MET A 82 -2.73 -5.63 12.30
C MET A 82 -2.60 -4.61 11.17
N CYS A 83 -3.58 -4.56 10.27
CA CYS A 83 -3.61 -3.56 9.21
C CYS A 83 -3.69 -2.14 9.77
N HIS A 84 -4.58 -1.90 10.74
CA HIS A 84 -4.70 -0.61 11.40
C HIS A 84 -3.37 -0.21 12.05
N ARG A 85 -2.73 -1.16 12.74
CA ARG A 85 -1.46 -0.92 13.37
C ARG A 85 -0.34 -0.65 12.35
N LEU A 86 -0.29 -1.40 11.26
CA LEU A 86 0.65 -1.15 10.17
C LEU A 86 0.48 0.27 9.64
N LEU A 87 -0.76 0.69 9.35
CA LEU A 87 -1.07 2.04 8.88
C LEU A 87 -0.60 3.12 9.86
N GLN A 88 -0.83 2.95 11.17
CA GLN A 88 -0.34 3.89 12.19
C GLN A 88 1.18 4.05 12.18
N THR A 89 1.91 3.00 11.80
CA THR A 89 3.38 3.04 11.75
C THR A 89 3.93 3.66 10.47
N LEU A 90 3.11 3.85 9.44
CA LEU A 90 3.50 4.46 8.17
C LEU A 90 3.55 5.99 8.29
N ASP A 91 4.35 6.59 7.42
CA ASP A 91 4.39 8.04 7.27
C ASP A 91 3.04 8.59 6.75
N MET A 92 2.84 9.90 6.91
CA MET A 92 1.58 10.55 6.55
C MET A 92 1.31 10.52 5.03
N GLU A 93 2.33 10.59 4.19
CA GLU A 93 2.18 10.60 2.72
C GLU A 93 1.71 9.22 2.24
N THR A 94 2.37 8.15 2.69
CA THR A 94 1.98 6.78 2.34
C THR A 94 0.58 6.43 2.84
N ARG A 95 0.18 6.93 4.02
CA ARG A 95 -1.20 6.75 4.50
C ARG A 95 -2.23 7.42 3.59
N LYS A 96 -2.00 8.67 3.17
CA LYS A 96 -2.90 9.38 2.26
C LYS A 96 -3.07 8.65 0.93
N LEU A 97 -1.96 8.20 0.33
CA LEU A 97 -2.00 7.44 -0.93
C LEU A 97 -2.78 6.13 -0.80
N TRP A 98 -2.71 5.47 0.36
CA TRP A 98 -3.51 4.28 0.64
C TRP A 98 -5.00 4.60 0.78
N GLU A 99 -5.36 5.66 1.49
CA GLU A 99 -6.75 6.12 1.64
C GLU A 99 -7.35 6.52 0.28
N GLU A 100 -6.59 7.19 -0.58
CA GLU A 100 -6.99 7.51 -1.95
C GLU A 100 -7.23 6.23 -2.79
N GLN A 101 -6.38 5.22 -2.64
CA GLN A 101 -6.54 3.93 -3.32
C GLN A 101 -7.82 3.20 -2.86
N LEU A 102 -8.13 3.26 -1.55
CA LEU A 102 -9.37 2.69 -1.01
C LEU A 102 -10.60 3.43 -1.54
N ALA A 103 -10.59 4.77 -1.50
CA ALA A 103 -11.69 5.59 -2.02
C ALA A 103 -11.93 5.35 -3.52
N TYR A 104 -10.85 5.18 -4.30
CA TYR A 104 -10.95 4.82 -5.72
C TYR A 104 -11.60 3.44 -5.91
N ARG A 105 -11.18 2.43 -5.14
CA ARG A 105 -11.75 1.08 -5.19
C ARG A 105 -13.25 1.09 -4.85
N GLU A 106 -13.63 1.83 -3.81
CA GLU A 106 -15.02 1.97 -3.38
C GLU A 106 -15.89 2.63 -4.47
N SER A 107 -15.37 3.67 -5.13
CA SER A 107 -16.05 4.35 -6.24
C SER A 107 -16.31 3.44 -7.46
N GLN A 108 -15.47 2.43 -7.68
CA GLN A 108 -15.67 1.44 -8.74
C GLN A 108 -16.72 0.39 -8.36
N THR A 109 -16.73 -0.04 -7.10
CA THR A 109 -17.69 -1.05 -6.61
C THR A 109 -19.11 -0.49 -6.46
N GLY A 110 -19.26 0.82 -6.22
CA GLY A 110 -20.56 1.49 -6.14
C GLY A 110 -21.35 1.56 -7.46
N SER A 111 -20.74 1.21 -8.60
CA SER A 111 -21.38 1.26 -9.92
C SER A 111 -22.04 -0.05 -10.38
N VAL A 112 -21.92 -1.16 -9.63
CA VAL A 112 -22.54 -2.45 -9.99
C VAL A 112 -23.60 -2.83 -8.95
N ARG A 113 -24.76 -2.15 -9.02
CA ARG A 113 -26.02 -2.70 -8.52
C ARG A 113 -26.64 -3.54 -9.63
N THR A 114 -26.15 -4.75 -9.83
CA THR A 114 -26.94 -5.79 -10.50
C THR A 114 -27.73 -6.53 -9.43
N GLU A 115 -29.00 -6.20 -9.36
CA GLU A 115 -30.02 -6.96 -8.64
C GLU A 115 -30.15 -8.31 -9.33
N THR A 116 -29.44 -9.32 -8.86
CA THR A 116 -29.74 -10.70 -9.23
C THR A 116 -29.38 -11.59 -8.06
N GLY A 117 -30.40 -12.23 -7.52
CA GLY A 117 -30.31 -13.06 -6.32
C GLY A 117 -29.24 -14.14 -6.45
N GLY A 118 -28.34 -14.16 -5.48
CA GLY A 118 -27.26 -15.13 -5.38
C GLY A 118 -26.21 -14.61 -4.41
N GLN A 119 -26.27 -15.08 -3.16
CA GLN A 119 -25.31 -14.89 -2.06
C GLN A 119 -24.26 -13.79 -2.30
N SER A 120 -24.59 -12.56 -1.92
CA SER A 120 -23.59 -11.53 -1.71
C SER A 120 -22.67 -12.01 -0.58
N THR A 121 -21.49 -12.52 -0.92
CA THR A 121 -20.37 -12.49 0.02
C THR A 121 -20.10 -11.02 0.27
N ALA A 122 -20.67 -10.47 1.35
CA ALA A 122 -20.48 -9.09 1.75
C ALA A 122 -18.97 -8.84 1.74
N ALA A 123 -18.50 -8.04 0.79
CA ALA A 123 -17.10 -7.68 0.72
C ALA A 123 -16.77 -7.04 2.06
N SER A 124 -15.87 -7.66 2.82
CA SER A 124 -15.51 -7.17 4.14
C SER A 124 -15.19 -5.68 4.02
N PRO A 125 -15.80 -4.81 4.85
CA PRO A 125 -15.59 -3.37 4.79
C PRO A 125 -14.13 -2.98 5.06
N TYR A 126 -13.32 -3.93 5.51
CA TYR A 126 -11.92 -3.71 5.85
C TYR A 126 -10.97 -4.41 4.86
N PRO A 127 -9.93 -3.72 4.35
CA PRO A 127 -8.97 -4.31 3.44
C PRO A 127 -8.17 -5.41 4.13
N LYS A 128 -8.03 -6.55 3.44
CA LYS A 128 -7.23 -7.68 3.94
C LYS A 128 -5.75 -7.28 4.02
N MET A 129 -5.02 -7.90 4.95
CA MET A 129 -3.58 -7.71 5.12
C MET A 129 -2.83 -8.01 3.83
N VAL A 130 -3.27 -9.01 3.07
CA VAL A 130 -2.68 -9.37 1.77
C VAL A 130 -2.75 -8.19 0.79
N ASP A 131 -3.89 -7.49 0.72
CA ASP A 131 -4.08 -6.34 -0.17
C ASP A 131 -3.13 -5.21 0.23
N LEU A 132 -3.07 -4.87 1.52
CA LEU A 132 -2.21 -3.82 2.05
C LEU A 132 -0.73 -4.12 1.83
N VAL A 133 -0.29 -5.35 2.13
CA VAL A 133 1.10 -5.78 1.93
C VAL A 133 1.48 -5.76 0.44
N SER A 134 0.59 -6.20 -0.45
CA SER A 134 0.84 -6.16 -1.89
C SER A 134 1.04 -4.73 -2.39
N TRP A 135 0.20 -3.79 -1.94
CA TRP A 135 0.30 -2.39 -2.29
C TRP A 135 1.58 -1.74 -1.71
N LEU A 136 1.94 -2.06 -0.47
CA LEU A 136 3.18 -1.57 0.14
C LEU A 136 4.42 -2.10 -0.56
N ASN A 137 4.40 -3.34 -1.08
CA ASN A 137 5.47 -3.86 -1.92
C ASN A 137 5.59 -3.06 -3.23
N CYS A 138 4.48 -2.76 -3.90
CA CYS A 138 4.48 -1.88 -5.09
C CYS A 138 5.04 -0.49 -4.78
N ARG A 139 4.63 0.12 -3.65
CA ARG A 139 5.14 1.41 -3.19
C ARG A 139 6.65 1.35 -2.89
N ARG A 140 7.12 0.30 -2.23
CA ARG A 140 8.54 0.04 -1.96
C ARG A 140 9.34 0.00 -3.26
N ASP A 141 8.85 -0.74 -4.24
CA ASP A 141 9.55 -0.92 -5.52
C ASP A 141 9.59 0.41 -6.30
N GLY A 142 8.52 1.20 -6.24
CA GLY A 142 8.51 2.58 -6.72
C GLY A 142 9.56 3.47 -6.02
N LEU A 143 9.69 3.39 -4.69
CA LEU A 143 10.71 4.13 -3.93
C LEU A 143 12.14 3.72 -4.31
N ARG A 144 12.37 2.42 -4.60
CA ARG A 144 13.67 1.94 -5.11
C ARG A 144 13.95 2.49 -6.52
N SER A 145 12.93 2.55 -7.37
CA SER A 145 13.05 3.07 -8.74
C SER A 145 13.33 4.59 -8.76
N ILE A 146 12.74 5.36 -7.84
CA ILE A 146 12.94 6.82 -7.75
C ILE A 146 14.35 7.18 -7.28
N LYS A 147 14.98 6.34 -6.43
CA LYS A 147 16.39 6.53 -6.03
C LYS A 147 17.39 6.35 -7.18
N GLY A 148 16.99 5.72 -8.30
CA GLY A 148 17.85 5.53 -9.48
C GLY A 148 17.54 6.46 -10.66
N CYS A 149 16.42 7.19 -10.65
CA CYS A 149 16.01 8.03 -11.76
C CYS A 149 15.21 9.22 -11.22
N GLY A 150 15.75 10.43 -11.39
CA GLY A 150 15.01 11.66 -11.12
C GLY A 150 13.71 11.66 -11.94
N THR A 151 12.58 11.83 -11.25
CA THR A 151 11.27 12.14 -11.81
C THR A 151 10.54 10.98 -12.52
N ILE A 152 9.99 10.02 -11.78
CA ILE A 152 8.80 9.25 -12.22
C ILE A 152 7.87 9.00 -11.03
N GLU A 153 7.00 9.96 -10.74
CA GLU A 153 5.74 9.65 -10.05
C GLU A 153 4.71 9.18 -11.09
N ARG A 154 3.96 8.13 -10.70
CA ARG A 154 2.91 7.39 -11.43
C ARG A 154 3.41 6.23 -12.29
N SER A 155 3.70 5.11 -11.63
CA SER A 155 3.49 3.80 -12.25
C SER A 155 3.32 2.71 -11.20
N CYS A 156 2.07 2.47 -10.79
CA CYS A 156 1.58 1.12 -10.54
C CYS A 156 0.04 1.07 -10.65
N VAL A 157 -0.49 1.48 -11.80
CA VAL A 157 -1.85 1.10 -12.24
C VAL A 157 -1.75 0.75 -13.72
N LYS A 158 -1.52 -0.53 -14.01
CA LYS A 158 -1.83 -1.06 -15.35
C LYS A 158 -3.31 -1.43 -15.35
N THR A 159 -4.17 -0.50 -15.77
CA THR A 159 -5.51 -0.84 -16.25
C THR A 159 -5.62 -0.34 -17.68
N SER A 160 -5.72 -1.31 -18.59
CA SER A 160 -6.11 -1.09 -19.98
C SER A 160 -7.54 -0.56 -19.99
N LEU A 161 -7.71 0.75 -20.17
CA LEU A 161 -9.01 1.35 -20.48
C LEU A 161 -8.84 2.34 -21.64
N LYS A 162 -9.36 1.95 -22.81
CA LYS A 162 -9.71 2.90 -23.88
C LYS A 162 -10.82 3.81 -23.32
N GLY A 163 -10.46 5.03 -22.93
CA GLY A 163 -11.40 6.02 -22.42
C GLY A 163 -10.85 7.43 -22.61
N LYS A 164 -11.63 8.29 -23.27
CA LYS A 164 -11.28 9.65 -23.70
C LYS A 164 -10.89 10.52 -22.49
N ALA A 165 -9.70 11.12 -22.54
CA ALA A 165 -9.18 11.98 -21.49
C ALA A 165 -9.95 13.32 -21.42
N ALA A 166 -10.62 13.57 -20.29
CA ALA A 166 -11.01 14.91 -19.88
C ALA A 166 -9.77 15.63 -19.30
N ARG A 167 -9.50 16.85 -19.78
CA ARG A 167 -8.36 17.68 -19.37
C ARG A 167 -8.67 18.39 -18.05
N ALA A 168 -7.94 18.06 -16.98
CA ALA A 168 -7.75 18.96 -15.85
C ALA A 168 -6.54 19.86 -16.12
N PHE A 169 -6.74 21.17 -16.07
CA PHE A 169 -5.70 22.18 -16.23
C PHE A 169 -5.10 22.50 -14.85
N TYR A 170 -3.81 22.22 -14.67
CA TYR A 170 -3.00 22.86 -13.63
C TYR A 170 -1.92 23.66 -14.35
N ALA A 171 -1.95 24.98 -14.14
CA ALA A 171 -1.00 25.92 -14.72
C ALA A 171 0.33 25.86 -13.97
N ALA A 172 1.38 25.37 -14.63
CA ALA A 172 2.77 25.70 -14.29
C ALA A 172 3.68 25.34 -15.47
N THR A 173 4.31 26.33 -16.11
CA THR A 173 5.58 26.09 -16.80
C THR A 173 6.50 27.30 -16.63
N LYS A 174 7.56 27.12 -15.83
CA LYS A 174 8.86 27.71 -16.13
C LYS A 174 9.32 27.10 -17.46
N SER A 175 9.74 27.95 -18.38
CA SER A 175 10.26 27.60 -19.70
C SER A 175 11.62 26.93 -19.61
N LEU A 176 11.86 25.89 -20.43
CA LEU A 176 13.18 25.41 -20.93
C LEU A 176 12.97 24.27 -21.97
N PRO A 177 13.95 23.96 -22.85
CA PRO A 177 13.88 24.21 -24.28
C PRO A 177 13.44 22.99 -25.10
N SER A 178 12.54 23.22 -26.06
CA SER A 178 11.89 22.18 -26.86
C SER A 178 12.75 21.76 -28.07
N LYS A 179 13.42 20.61 -28.01
CA LYS A 179 13.82 19.83 -29.21
C LYS A 179 12.68 18.90 -29.70
N ILE A 180 11.45 19.40 -29.73
CA ILE A 180 10.32 18.68 -30.34
C ILE A 180 9.70 19.63 -31.35
N LYS A 181 9.89 19.34 -32.65
CA LYS A 181 9.28 20.05 -33.78
C LYS A 181 7.76 19.84 -33.76
N ARG A 182 7.04 20.65 -32.98
CA ARG A 182 5.58 20.64 -32.99
C ARG A 182 5.08 21.53 -34.13
N ARG A 183 4.37 20.94 -35.08
CA ARG A 183 3.62 21.67 -36.10
C ARG A 183 2.40 22.35 -35.47
N CYS A 184 2.11 23.58 -35.88
CA CYS A 184 0.96 24.33 -35.43
C CYS A 184 -0.35 23.63 -35.86
N GLY A 185 -1.27 23.39 -34.94
CA GLY A 185 -2.55 22.75 -35.25
C GLY A 185 -3.52 23.60 -36.08
N LEU A 186 -3.20 24.87 -36.36
CA LEU A 186 -4.05 25.80 -37.11
C LEU A 186 -3.62 25.96 -38.57
N CYS A 187 -2.31 25.96 -38.85
CA CYS A 187 -1.77 26.18 -40.19
C CYS A 187 -0.62 25.23 -40.54
N SER A 188 -0.36 24.21 -39.71
CA SER A 188 0.59 23.12 -39.92
C SER A 188 2.07 23.53 -40.07
N GLN A 189 2.42 24.79 -39.85
CA GLN A 189 3.81 25.28 -39.88
C GLN A 189 4.51 25.17 -38.51
N GLU A 190 5.84 25.19 -38.50
CA GLU A 190 6.67 25.09 -37.28
C GLU A 190 6.80 26.46 -36.60
N HIS A 191 5.96 26.72 -35.59
CA HIS A 191 6.07 27.89 -34.71
C HIS A 191 5.30 27.65 -33.41
N PHE A 192 5.61 28.45 -32.39
CA PHE A 192 4.80 28.49 -31.17
C PHE A 192 3.43 29.10 -31.47
N ILE A 193 2.34 28.56 -30.91
CA ILE A 193 0.96 28.95 -31.27
C ILE A 193 0.68 30.46 -31.15
N GLY A 194 1.37 31.15 -30.24
CA GLY A 194 1.27 32.61 -30.08
C GLY A 194 1.81 33.43 -31.27
N ALA A 195 2.71 32.86 -32.08
CA ALA A 195 3.26 33.48 -33.28
C ALA A 195 2.48 33.11 -34.56
N CYS A 196 1.38 32.35 -34.45
CA CYS A 196 0.60 31.88 -35.60
C CYS A 196 -0.08 33.05 -36.35
N PRO A 197 0.15 33.22 -37.66
CA PRO A 197 -0.47 34.29 -38.45
C PRO A 197 -1.98 34.14 -38.58
N GLU A 198 -2.48 32.91 -38.71
CA GLU A 198 -3.92 32.63 -38.79
C GLU A 198 -4.64 32.93 -37.46
N LEU A 199 -3.96 32.75 -36.32
CA LEU A 199 -4.50 33.14 -35.02
C LEU A 199 -4.60 34.67 -34.89
N LYS A 200 -3.61 35.41 -35.42
CA LYS A 200 -3.62 36.88 -35.42
C LYS A 200 -4.73 37.44 -36.33
N LYS A 201 -4.92 36.86 -37.53
CA LYS A 201 -6.03 37.23 -38.43
C LYS A 201 -7.40 37.00 -37.81
N LYS A 202 -7.59 35.87 -37.11
CA LYS A 202 -8.86 35.56 -36.43
C LYS A 202 -9.16 36.52 -35.28
N LYS A 203 -8.13 36.99 -34.57
CA LYS A 203 -8.29 38.03 -33.53
C LYS A 203 -8.65 39.39 -34.10
N SER A 204 -8.11 39.77 -35.26
CA SER A 204 -8.48 41.03 -35.93
C SER A 204 -9.91 41.03 -36.50
N GLN A 205 -10.48 39.86 -36.81
CA GLN A 205 -11.86 39.75 -37.29
C GLN A 205 -12.91 39.69 -36.18
N GLY A 206 -12.51 39.49 -34.91
CA GLY A 206 -13.41 39.48 -33.75
C GLY A 206 -13.49 40.80 -32.98
N SER A 207 -12.95 41.90 -33.52
CA SER A 207 -12.94 43.23 -32.88
C SER A 207 -13.71 44.29 -33.69
N THR A 208 -14.71 43.86 -34.45
CA THR A 208 -15.74 44.79 -34.95
C THR A 208 -17.08 44.08 -34.95
N ARG A 209 -18.00 44.64 -34.15
CA ARG A 209 -19.42 44.32 -33.98
C ARG A 209 -19.78 43.27 -32.94
#